data_AF-X1G8P2-F1
#
_entry.id   AF-X1G8P2-F1
#
_cell.length_a   1.000
_cell.length_b   1.000
_cell.length_c   1.000
_cell.angle_alpha   90.00
_cell.angle_beta   90.00
_cell.angle_gamma   90.00
#
_symmetry.space_group_name_H-M   'P 1'
#
loop_
_entity.id
_entity.type
_entity.pdbx_description
1 polymer ?
#
loop_
_entity_poly.entity_id
_entity_poly.type
_entity_poly.pdbx_seq_one_letter_code
_entity_poly.pdbx_strand_id
1 'polypeptide(L)'
;MTIENKEDQIYRDLQVHIDNQALTFPALKSGAEIRVLKHVFDPEEAKMALNLTYKFESIDLIFERAKDSGISKDDLEAIFERLVMKGTIGYREKDGMNQYQIWGYAIGFYEGQVYRLTSEFIRDGIEMIEDPIFGLNFLQVKPAQWRTIPIEKSVTSEHKVATYDELEKLVMNSEGPIMIVECICRQQKLIEGEQCKVT
;
A
#
# COMPACT_ATOMS: atom_id res chain seq x y z
N MET A 1 20.51 14.01 22.35
CA MET A 1 19.33 13.31 22.88
C MET A 1 18.18 14.29 22.84
N THR A 2 17.52 14.36 21.70
CA THR A 2 16.43 15.30 21.45
C THR A 2 15.15 14.62 21.90
N ILE A 3 14.29 15.36 22.60
CA ILE A 3 12.96 14.92 23.03
C ILE A 3 12.22 14.49 21.76
N GLU A 4 12.02 13.19 21.56
CA GLU A 4 11.23 12.67 20.45
C GLU A 4 9.79 13.19 20.60
N ASN A 5 9.34 13.94 19.60
CA ASN A 5 7.95 14.37 19.52
C ASN A 5 7.07 13.12 19.53
N LYS A 6 6.02 13.10 20.37
CA LYS A 6 5.08 11.98 20.48
C LYS A 6 4.49 11.59 19.12
N GLU A 7 4.33 12.54 18.21
CA GLU A 7 3.89 12.29 16.83
C GLU A 7 4.95 11.54 16.02
N ASP A 8 6.22 11.90 16.14
CA ASP A 8 7.32 11.22 15.44
C ASP A 8 7.43 9.75 15.88
N GLN A 9 7.14 9.48 17.16
CA GLN A 9 7.08 8.11 17.67
C GLN A 9 5.97 7.29 17.02
N ILE A 10 4.78 7.85 16.80
CA ILE A 10 3.67 7.14 16.14
C ILE A 10 4.05 6.72 14.72
N TYR A 11 4.72 7.60 13.96
CA TYR A 11 5.18 7.24 12.62
C TYR A 11 6.30 6.21 12.65
N ARG A 12 7.18 6.26 13.66
CA ARG A 12 8.19 5.22 13.85
C ARG A 12 7.56 3.87 14.18
N ASP A 13 6.55 3.85 15.07
CA ASP A 13 5.80 2.65 15.40
C ASP A 13 5.09 2.09 14.16
N LEU A 14 4.48 2.95 13.34
CA LEU A 14 3.83 2.54 12.09
C LEU A 14 4.84 1.97 11.09
N GLN A 15 6.01 2.59 10.95
CA GLN A 15 7.08 2.10 10.09
C GLN A 15 7.50 0.69 10.52
N VAL A 16 7.78 0.49 11.81
CA VAL A 16 8.14 -0.83 12.38
C VAL A 16 7.02 -1.84 12.21
N HIS A 17 5.77 -1.40 12.38
CA HIS A 17 4.59 -2.25 12.20
C HIS A 17 4.48 -2.78 10.77
N ILE A 18 4.60 -1.90 9.77
CA ILE A 18 4.55 -2.26 8.35
C ILE A 18 5.73 -3.18 8.01
N ASP A 19 6.95 -2.85 8.44
CA ASP A 19 8.16 -3.63 8.13
C ASP A 19 8.13 -5.05 8.70
N ASN A 20 7.44 -5.25 9.83
CA ASN A 20 7.22 -6.57 10.42
C ASN A 20 6.11 -7.40 9.75
N GLN A 21 5.38 -6.83 8.79
CA GLN A 21 4.42 -7.59 7.99
C GLN A 21 5.12 -8.31 6.82
N ALA A 22 4.34 -8.98 5.97
CA ALA A 22 4.84 -9.60 4.74
C ALA A 22 5.42 -8.60 3.70
N LEU A 23 5.43 -7.30 4.01
CA LEU A 23 5.71 -6.20 3.10
C LEU A 23 6.79 -5.33 3.76
N THR A 24 8.00 -5.29 3.20
CA THR A 24 9.09 -4.51 3.81
C THR A 24 8.85 -3.01 3.76
N PHE A 25 9.30 -2.33 4.80
CA PHE A 25 9.30 -0.88 4.92
C PHE A 25 10.41 -0.44 5.88
N PRO A 26 11.69 -0.61 5.49
CA PRO A 26 12.82 -0.55 6.41
C PRO A 26 13.08 0.89 6.87
N ALA A 27 13.62 1.03 8.08
CA ALA A 27 14.11 2.32 8.58
C ALA A 27 15.34 2.79 7.78
N LEU A 28 15.32 4.03 7.31
CA LEU A 28 16.42 4.62 6.53
C LEU A 28 17.15 5.68 7.33
N LYS A 29 18.43 5.85 7.06
CA LYS A 29 19.24 6.91 7.71
C LYS A 29 18.78 8.31 7.32
N SER A 30 18.23 8.46 6.11
CA SER A 30 17.74 9.74 5.62
C SER A 30 16.38 10.14 6.19
N GLY A 31 15.64 9.20 6.79
CA GLY A 31 14.29 9.43 7.31
C GLY A 31 13.22 9.60 6.22
N ALA A 32 13.52 9.25 4.97
CA ALA A 32 12.56 9.34 3.86
C ALA A 32 11.29 8.52 4.13
N GLU A 33 11.43 7.36 4.77
CA GLU A 33 10.32 6.48 5.12
C GLU A 33 9.31 7.16 6.07
N ILE A 34 9.80 7.96 7.01
CA ILE A 34 8.93 8.70 7.94
C ILE A 34 8.28 9.90 7.25
N ARG A 35 8.99 10.59 6.35
CA ARG A 35 8.39 11.68 5.56
C ARG A 35 7.28 11.15 4.67
N VAL A 36 7.51 10.03 3.99
CA VAL A 36 6.49 9.32 3.21
C VAL A 36 5.26 9.02 4.05
N LEU A 37 5.42 8.43 5.26
CA LEU A 37 4.26 8.16 6.12
C LEU A 37 3.49 9.43 6.51
N LYS A 38 4.20 10.54 6.78
CA LYS A 38 3.58 11.83 7.13
C LYS A 38 2.82 12.49 5.99
N HIS A 39 3.17 12.20 4.72
CA HIS A 39 2.38 12.65 3.57
C HIS A 39 1.06 11.88 3.43
N VAL A 40 1.02 10.64 3.93
CA VAL A 40 -0.04 9.67 3.66
C VAL A 40 -1.04 9.57 4.81
N PHE A 41 -0.55 9.55 6.04
CA PHE A 41 -1.34 9.34 7.25
C PHE A 41 -1.30 10.58 8.14
N ASP A 42 -2.47 10.99 8.62
CA ASP A 42 -2.56 11.90 9.77
C ASP A 42 -2.20 11.13 11.06
N PRO A 43 -1.77 11.79 12.16
CA PRO A 43 -1.32 11.08 13.36
C PRO A 43 -2.36 10.12 13.98
N GLU A 44 -3.64 10.49 13.92
CA GLU A 44 -4.75 9.64 14.35
C GLU A 44 -4.87 8.39 13.47
N GLU A 45 -4.81 8.57 12.16
CA GLU A 45 -4.89 7.49 11.18
C GLU A 45 -3.72 6.53 11.31
N ALA A 46 -2.50 7.07 11.48
CA ALA A 46 -1.29 6.28 11.71
C ALA A 46 -1.43 5.41 12.96
N LYS A 47 -1.96 5.98 14.06
CA LYS A 47 -2.24 5.25 15.29
C LYS A 47 -3.27 4.13 15.08
N MET A 48 -4.33 4.37 14.32
CA MET A 48 -5.34 3.34 14.06
C MET A 48 -4.83 2.24 13.13
N ALA A 49 -3.99 2.58 12.15
CA ALA A 49 -3.37 1.64 11.22
C ALA A 49 -2.48 0.58 11.91
N LEU A 50 -1.96 0.87 13.11
CA LEU A 50 -1.24 -0.12 13.94
C LEU A 50 -2.10 -1.34 14.30
N ASN A 51 -3.43 -1.22 14.24
CA ASN A 51 -4.35 -2.33 14.52
C ASN A 51 -4.65 -3.20 13.29
N LEU A 52 -4.14 -2.83 12.11
CA LEU A 52 -4.33 -3.60 10.88
C LEU A 52 -3.22 -4.65 10.71
N THR A 53 -3.52 -5.71 9.98
CA THR A 53 -2.51 -6.71 9.57
C THR A 53 -2.49 -6.82 8.05
N TYR A 54 -1.53 -7.56 7.49
CA TYR A 54 -1.50 -7.83 6.04
C TYR A 54 -2.67 -8.69 5.55
N LYS A 55 -3.48 -9.25 6.46
CA LYS A 55 -4.66 -10.05 6.14
C LYS A 55 -5.91 -9.19 6.24
N PHE A 56 -6.84 -9.43 5.33
CA PHE A 56 -8.20 -8.91 5.46
C PHE A 56 -8.87 -9.46 6.73
N GLU A 57 -9.18 -8.54 7.64
CA GLU A 57 -9.85 -8.81 8.92
C GLU A 57 -11.10 -7.95 9.04
N SER A 58 -12.14 -8.46 9.69
CA SER A 58 -13.38 -7.70 9.90
C SER A 58 -13.17 -6.53 10.84
N ILE A 59 -14.01 -5.50 10.69
CA ILE A 59 -14.02 -4.35 11.59
C ILE A 59 -14.17 -4.77 13.06
N ASP A 60 -14.94 -5.83 13.35
CA ASP A 60 -15.10 -6.37 14.71
C ASP A 60 -13.78 -6.87 15.31
N LEU A 61 -13.01 -7.64 14.54
CA LEU A 61 -11.74 -8.19 15.00
C LEU A 61 -10.70 -7.08 15.21
N ILE A 62 -10.70 -6.08 14.34
CA ILE A 62 -9.79 -4.93 14.45
C ILE A 62 -10.18 -4.08 15.66
N PHE A 63 -11.48 -3.86 15.89
CA PHE A 63 -11.99 -3.12 17.06
C PHE A 63 -11.58 -3.77 18.37
N GLU A 64 -11.59 -5.11 18.47
CA GLU A 64 -11.12 -5.81 19.67
C GLU A 64 -9.65 -5.51 20.02
N ARG A 65 -8.81 -5.22 19.02
CA ARG A 65 -7.42 -4.76 19.24
C ARG A 65 -7.35 -3.27 19.59
N ALA A 66 -8.25 -2.46 19.04
CA ALA A 66 -8.26 -1.01 19.21
C ALA A 66 -9.00 -0.52 20.47
N LYS A 67 -9.82 -1.36 21.13
CA LYS A 67 -10.72 -0.93 22.22
C LYS A 67 -10.04 -0.23 23.39
N ASP A 68 -8.81 -0.62 23.73
CA ASP A 68 -8.04 -0.02 24.83
C ASP A 68 -7.59 1.42 24.52
N SER A 69 -7.72 1.86 23.25
CA SER A 69 -7.46 3.24 22.85
C SER A 69 -8.60 4.22 23.19
N GLY A 70 -9.77 3.70 23.60
CA GLY A 70 -10.96 4.50 23.91
C GLY A 70 -11.80 4.92 22.69
N ILE A 71 -11.45 4.45 21.48
CA ILE A 71 -12.21 4.71 20.26
C ILE A 71 -13.50 3.88 20.22
N SER A 72 -14.57 4.40 19.61
CA SER A 72 -15.76 3.61 19.31
C SER A 72 -15.57 2.80 18.02
N LYS A 73 -16.41 1.78 17.80
CA LYS A 73 -16.35 0.98 16.57
C LYS A 73 -16.70 1.84 15.34
N ASP A 74 -17.71 2.69 15.46
CA ASP A 74 -18.18 3.56 14.38
C ASP A 74 -17.11 4.59 13.98
N ASP A 75 -16.40 5.17 14.97
CA ASP A 75 -15.31 6.10 14.70
C ASP A 75 -14.11 5.40 14.02
N LEU A 76 -13.80 4.17 14.45
CA LEU A 76 -12.75 3.36 13.82
C LEU A 76 -13.09 3.05 12.36
N GLU A 77 -14.34 2.68 12.08
CA GLU A 77 -14.83 2.42 10.74
C GLU A 77 -14.76 3.69 9.87
N ALA A 78 -15.16 4.84 10.41
CA ALA A 78 -15.06 6.13 9.72
C ALA A 78 -13.60 6.54 9.41
N ILE A 79 -12.64 6.22 10.30
CA ILE A 79 -11.21 6.43 10.03
C ILE A 79 -10.73 5.53 8.89
N PHE A 80 -11.12 4.24 8.91
CA PHE A 80 -10.73 3.31 7.87
C PHE A 80 -11.37 3.63 6.52
N GLU A 81 -12.61 4.09 6.49
CA GLU A 81 -13.25 4.59 5.26
C GLU A 81 -12.44 5.74 4.66
N ARG A 82 -12.01 6.71 5.47
CA ARG A 82 -11.12 7.78 4.99
C ARG A 82 -9.81 7.22 4.42
N LEU A 83 -9.17 6.28 5.10
CA LEU A 83 -7.93 5.67 4.62
C LEU A 83 -8.11 4.90 3.31
N VAL A 84 -9.24 4.20 3.16
CA VAL A 84 -9.61 3.53 1.90
C VAL A 84 -9.79 4.56 0.78
N MET A 85 -10.52 5.64 1.02
CA MET A 85 -10.73 6.71 0.05
C MET A 85 -9.43 7.45 -0.30
N LYS A 86 -8.49 7.52 0.64
CA LYS A 86 -7.12 8.03 0.44
C LYS A 86 -6.21 7.05 -0.31
N GLY A 87 -6.64 5.80 -0.54
CA GLY A 87 -5.83 4.76 -1.19
C GLY A 87 -4.65 4.28 -0.34
N THR A 88 -4.80 4.20 0.98
CA THR A 88 -3.68 3.90 1.90
C THR A 88 -3.76 2.52 2.53
N ILE A 89 -4.95 1.93 2.58
CA ILE A 89 -5.20 0.60 3.15
C ILE A 89 -6.07 -0.21 2.18
N GLY A 90 -6.01 -1.53 2.31
CA GLY A 90 -6.86 -2.42 1.54
C GLY A 90 -8.24 -2.56 2.16
N TYR A 91 -9.25 -2.65 1.30
CA TYR A 91 -10.63 -2.90 1.67
C TYR A 91 -11.27 -3.95 0.77
N ARG A 92 -12.16 -4.75 1.36
CA ARG A 92 -13.14 -5.54 0.61
C ARG A 92 -14.39 -5.73 1.46
N GLU A 93 -15.51 -5.90 0.76
CA GLU A 93 -16.71 -6.47 1.36
C GLU A 93 -16.71 -7.98 1.14
N LYS A 94 -16.92 -8.76 2.21
CA LYS A 94 -17.10 -10.20 2.10
C LYS A 94 -18.17 -10.66 3.08
N ASP A 95 -19.15 -11.40 2.58
CA ASP A 95 -20.27 -11.94 3.37
C ASP A 95 -21.04 -10.85 4.15
N GLY A 96 -21.19 -9.65 3.54
CA GLY A 96 -21.84 -8.49 4.14
C GLY A 96 -21.03 -7.81 5.25
N MET A 97 -19.73 -8.14 5.39
CA MET A 97 -18.84 -7.53 6.37
C MET A 97 -17.71 -6.77 5.69
N ASN A 98 -17.46 -5.56 6.18
CA ASN A 98 -16.31 -4.76 5.82
C ASN A 98 -15.04 -5.39 6.39
N GLN A 99 -14.06 -5.64 5.51
CA GLN A 99 -12.75 -6.17 5.89
C GLN A 99 -11.63 -5.23 5.43
N TYR A 100 -10.65 -5.04 6.29
CA TYR A 100 -9.54 -4.13 6.07
C TYR A 100 -8.20 -4.83 6.24
N GLN A 101 -7.17 -4.34 5.54
CA GLN A 101 -5.80 -4.78 5.70
C GLN A 101 -4.82 -3.62 5.53
N ILE A 102 -3.64 -3.71 6.13
CA ILE A 102 -2.56 -2.78 5.85
C ILE A 102 -1.95 -3.08 4.47
N TRP A 103 -1.64 -2.04 3.71
CA TRP A 103 -0.91 -2.16 2.46
C TRP A 103 0.59 -1.99 2.66
N GLY A 104 1.34 -2.55 1.71
CA GLY A 104 2.77 -2.32 1.61
C GLY A 104 3.04 -0.98 0.94
N TYR A 105 4.30 -0.57 0.93
CA TYR A 105 4.67 0.72 0.36
C TYR A 105 4.53 0.78 -1.16
N ALA A 106 5.43 0.12 -1.90
CA ALA A 106 5.51 0.25 -3.35
C ALA A 106 4.27 -0.30 -4.06
N ILE A 107 3.93 -1.58 -3.84
CA ILE A 107 2.69 -2.20 -4.30
C ILE A 107 1.66 -2.06 -3.18
N GLY A 108 0.97 -0.91 -3.16
CA GLY A 108 0.07 -0.55 -2.08
C GLY A 108 -0.10 0.95 -1.95
N PHE A 109 0.23 1.51 -0.78
CA PHE A 109 -0.19 2.87 -0.46
C PHE A 109 0.52 3.96 -1.27
N TYR A 110 1.72 3.71 -1.81
CA TYR A 110 2.36 4.65 -2.73
C TYR A 110 1.57 4.77 -4.04
N GLU A 111 1.24 3.64 -4.68
CA GLU A 111 0.42 3.59 -5.90
C GLU A 111 -0.97 4.18 -5.68
N GLY A 112 -1.56 3.95 -4.50
CA GLY A 112 -2.86 4.53 -4.14
C GLY A 112 -2.87 6.06 -4.04
N GLN A 113 -1.70 6.72 -3.95
CA GLN A 113 -1.60 8.19 -3.95
C GLN A 113 -1.63 8.81 -5.36
N VAL A 114 -1.97 8.06 -6.41
CA VAL A 114 -1.96 8.54 -7.81
C VAL A 114 -2.66 9.89 -8.03
N TYR A 115 -3.74 10.19 -7.30
CA TYR A 115 -4.49 11.46 -7.41
C TYR A 115 -4.11 12.51 -6.35
N ARG A 116 -3.08 12.24 -5.54
CA ARG A 116 -2.65 13.07 -4.40
C ARG A 116 -1.15 13.33 -4.41
N LEU A 117 -0.49 13.13 -5.56
CA LEU A 117 0.93 13.34 -5.73
C LEU A 117 1.29 14.83 -5.56
N THR A 118 2.36 15.09 -4.83
CA THR A 118 3.04 16.39 -4.73
C THR A 118 4.51 16.21 -5.09
N SER A 119 5.18 17.28 -5.52
CA SER A 119 6.62 17.23 -5.84
C SER A 119 7.45 16.77 -4.64
N GLU A 120 7.07 17.17 -3.42
CA GLU A 120 7.70 16.74 -2.18
C GLU A 120 7.50 15.25 -1.92
N PHE A 121 6.28 14.73 -2.08
CA PHE A 121 5.97 13.31 -1.89
C PHE A 121 6.72 12.45 -2.92
N ILE A 122 6.78 12.88 -4.18
CA ILE A 122 7.53 12.19 -5.24
C ILE A 122 9.02 12.14 -4.88
N ARG A 123 9.60 13.28 -4.46
CA ARG A 123 11.02 13.33 -4.07
C ARG A 123 11.31 12.38 -2.89
N ASP A 124 10.50 12.45 -1.83
CA ASP A 124 10.68 11.59 -0.66
C ASP A 124 10.47 10.10 -1.03
N GLY A 125 9.57 9.81 -1.95
CA GLY A 125 9.31 8.46 -2.44
C GLY A 125 10.44 7.90 -3.30
N ILE A 126 11.03 8.71 -4.19
CA ILE A 126 12.22 8.36 -4.98
C ILE A 126 13.39 8.09 -4.05
N GLU A 127 13.65 8.98 -3.08
CA GLU A 127 14.72 8.80 -2.10
C GLU A 127 14.59 7.48 -1.33
N MET A 128 13.36 7.09 -0.98
CA MET A 128 13.08 5.80 -0.34
C MET A 128 13.36 4.61 -1.25
N ILE A 129 12.96 4.67 -2.53
CA ILE A 129 13.12 3.55 -3.49
C ILE A 129 14.58 3.40 -3.93
N GLU A 130 15.32 4.51 -4.08
CA GLU A 130 16.71 4.52 -4.49
C GLU A 130 17.68 4.11 -3.37
N ASP A 131 17.25 4.11 -2.11
CA ASP A 131 18.09 3.63 -1.00
C ASP A 131 18.37 2.12 -1.14
N PRO A 132 19.65 1.69 -1.17
CA PRO A 132 20.01 0.27 -1.30
C PRO A 132 19.41 -0.62 -0.21
N ILE A 133 19.14 -0.08 0.99
CA ILE A 133 18.51 -0.81 2.08
C ILE A 133 17.10 -1.24 1.67
N PHE A 134 16.34 -0.39 0.99
CA PHE A 134 15.01 -0.73 0.51
C PHE A 134 15.06 -1.89 -0.48
N GLY A 135 15.90 -1.79 -1.51
CA GLY A 135 16.06 -2.84 -2.52
C GLY A 135 16.54 -4.18 -1.95
N LEU A 136 17.49 -4.15 -1.02
CA LEU A 136 17.99 -5.37 -0.35
C LEU A 136 16.91 -6.04 0.50
N ASN A 137 16.17 -5.27 1.31
CA ASN A 137 15.10 -5.85 2.13
C ASN A 137 13.99 -6.41 1.25
N PHE A 138 13.61 -5.72 0.16
CA PHE A 138 12.58 -6.18 -0.77
C PHE A 138 12.91 -7.56 -1.36
N LEU A 139 14.18 -7.83 -1.64
CA LEU A 139 14.65 -9.13 -2.15
C LEU A 139 14.80 -10.21 -1.06
N GLN A 140 14.95 -9.83 0.20
CA GLN A 140 15.25 -10.74 1.31
C GLN A 140 14.03 -11.20 2.10
N VAL A 141 12.91 -10.47 2.02
CA VAL A 141 11.65 -10.82 2.71
C VAL A 141 11.22 -12.25 2.35
N LYS A 142 10.78 -13.00 3.36
CA LYS A 142 10.29 -14.38 3.20
C LYS A 142 8.83 -14.50 3.65
N PRO A 143 7.95 -15.13 2.84
CA PRO A 143 8.22 -15.59 1.48
C PRO A 143 8.45 -14.41 0.53
N ALA A 144 9.37 -14.57 -0.42
CA ALA A 144 9.58 -13.56 -1.46
C ALA A 144 8.26 -13.35 -2.22
N GLN A 145 7.86 -12.10 -2.43
CA GLN A 145 6.67 -11.76 -3.20
C GLN A 145 6.74 -12.37 -4.60
N TRP A 146 7.92 -12.28 -5.22
CA TRP A 146 8.22 -12.87 -6.52
C TRP A 146 9.01 -14.15 -6.29
N ARG A 147 8.33 -15.29 -6.47
CA ARG A 147 8.96 -16.60 -6.27
C ARG A 147 8.51 -17.60 -7.31
N THR A 148 9.44 -18.45 -7.72
CA THR A 148 9.12 -19.64 -8.50
C THR A 148 8.43 -20.65 -7.59
N ILE A 149 7.21 -21.04 -7.95
CA ILE A 149 6.52 -22.18 -7.33
C ILE A 149 6.73 -23.38 -8.27
N PRO A 150 7.61 -24.33 -7.94
CA PRO A 150 7.79 -25.51 -8.76
C PRO A 150 6.51 -26.36 -8.73
N ILE A 151 5.96 -26.64 -9.91
CA ILE A 151 4.77 -27.50 -10.08
C ILE A 151 5.11 -28.89 -10.65
N GLU A 152 6.41 -29.20 -10.77
CA GLU A 152 6.95 -30.49 -11.27
C GLU A 152 6.35 -30.95 -12.62
N LYS A 153 5.97 -29.99 -13.47
CA LYS A 153 5.42 -30.26 -14.80
C LYS A 153 6.22 -29.52 -15.86
N SER A 154 6.45 -30.19 -16.99
CA SER A 154 6.92 -29.53 -18.20
C SER A 154 5.73 -28.79 -18.82
N VAL A 155 5.85 -27.48 -18.98
CA VAL A 155 4.86 -26.64 -19.66
C VAL A 155 5.47 -26.19 -20.98
N THR A 156 4.84 -26.50 -22.10
CA THR A 156 5.26 -25.96 -23.40
C THR A 156 5.03 -24.45 -23.39
N SER A 157 6.06 -23.66 -23.68
CA SER A 157 5.93 -22.19 -23.73
C SER A 157 5.07 -21.79 -24.93
N GLU A 158 3.78 -21.55 -24.69
CA GLU A 158 2.87 -20.97 -25.66
C GLU A 158 2.83 -19.45 -25.44
N HIS A 159 3.48 -18.67 -26.30
CA HIS A 159 3.40 -17.22 -26.29
C HIS A 159 2.10 -16.75 -26.97
N LYS A 160 0.95 -17.09 -26.39
CA LYS A 160 -0.35 -16.60 -26.85
C LYS A 160 -0.50 -15.14 -26.45
N VAL A 161 -0.41 -14.24 -27.43
CA VAL A 161 -0.81 -12.85 -27.26
C VAL A 161 -2.32 -12.81 -27.47
N ALA A 162 -3.07 -12.44 -26.43
CA ALA A 162 -4.52 -12.29 -26.52
C ALA A 162 -4.87 -11.22 -27.57
N THR A 163 -5.85 -11.52 -28.41
CA THR A 163 -6.42 -10.57 -29.38
C THR A 163 -7.28 -9.54 -28.66
N TYR A 164 -7.56 -8.42 -29.35
CA TYR A 164 -8.48 -7.39 -28.85
C TYR A 164 -9.85 -7.99 -28.48
N ASP A 165 -10.42 -8.82 -29.36
CA ASP A 165 -11.73 -9.45 -29.13
C ASP A 165 -11.75 -10.39 -27.91
N GLU A 166 -10.63 -11.05 -27.61
CA GLU A 166 -10.51 -11.88 -26.40
C GLU A 166 -10.44 -11.02 -25.14
N LEU A 167 -9.69 -9.92 -25.17
CA LEU A 167 -9.62 -8.96 -24.07
C LEU A 167 -10.97 -8.28 -23.83
N GLU A 168 -11.66 -7.86 -24.89
CA GLU A 168 -13.00 -7.28 -24.81
C GLU A 168 -13.97 -8.27 -24.15
N LYS A 169 -13.97 -9.53 -24.58
CA LYS A 169 -14.81 -10.57 -23.95
C LYS A 169 -14.48 -10.77 -22.48
N LEU A 170 -13.21 -10.76 -22.10
CA LEU A 170 -12.81 -10.89 -20.69
C LEU A 170 -13.35 -9.75 -19.84
N VAL A 171 -13.27 -8.52 -20.35
CA VAL A 171 -13.81 -7.32 -19.69
C VAL A 171 -15.33 -7.38 -19.60
N MET A 172 -16.01 -7.66 -20.72
CA MET A 172 -17.48 -7.69 -20.81
C MET A 172 -18.13 -8.82 -20.03
N ASN A 173 -17.42 -9.93 -19.81
CA ASN A 173 -17.89 -11.07 -19.01
C ASN A 173 -17.48 -10.99 -17.54
N SER A 174 -16.77 -9.95 -17.11
CA SER A 174 -16.43 -9.77 -15.70
C SER A 174 -17.68 -9.42 -14.89
N GLU A 175 -17.86 -10.06 -13.74
CA GLU A 175 -18.91 -9.70 -12.77
C GLU A 175 -18.64 -8.34 -12.11
N GLY A 176 -17.44 -7.78 -12.32
CA GLY A 176 -16.98 -6.53 -11.73
C GLY A 176 -16.65 -6.67 -10.23
N PRO A 177 -16.41 -5.53 -9.54
CA PRO A 177 -16.29 -4.19 -10.12
C PRO A 177 -15.02 -4.04 -10.97
N ILE A 178 -15.07 -3.18 -11.97
CA ILE A 178 -13.90 -2.78 -12.78
C ILE A 178 -13.54 -1.35 -12.41
N MET A 179 -12.29 -1.13 -12.01
CA MET A 179 -11.76 0.20 -11.71
C MET A 179 -10.80 0.63 -12.81
N ILE A 180 -10.95 1.86 -13.28
CA ILE A 180 -10.00 2.51 -14.18
C ILE A 180 -9.19 3.50 -13.35
N VAL A 181 -7.87 3.33 -13.36
CA VAL A 181 -6.92 4.19 -12.64
C VAL A 181 -5.89 4.76 -13.61
N GLU A 182 -5.51 6.01 -13.38
CA GLU A 182 -4.37 6.61 -14.07
C GLU A 182 -3.06 5.90 -13.70
N CYS A 183 -2.09 5.91 -14.60
CA CYS A 183 -0.76 5.39 -14.30
C CYS A 183 0.00 6.39 -13.41
N ILE A 184 0.38 5.97 -12.19
CA ILE A 184 1.13 6.82 -11.26
C ILE A 184 2.43 7.35 -11.87
N CYS A 185 3.17 6.53 -12.63
CA CYS A 185 4.41 6.95 -13.29
C CYS A 185 4.16 8.03 -14.35
N ARG A 186 3.00 8.00 -15.04
CA ARG A 186 2.61 9.05 -15.98
C ARG A 186 2.28 10.35 -15.24
N GLN A 187 1.57 10.27 -14.12
CA GLN A 187 1.23 11.43 -13.29
C GLN A 187 2.48 12.08 -12.67
N GLN A 188 3.43 11.27 -12.18
CA GLN A 188 4.73 11.74 -11.69
C GLN A 188 5.48 12.53 -12.76
N LYS A 189 5.62 11.95 -13.96
CA LYS A 189 6.30 12.62 -15.07
C LYS A 189 5.64 13.95 -15.42
N LEU A 190 4.31 14.01 -15.44
CA LEU A 190 3.58 15.26 -15.71
C LEU A 190 3.89 16.34 -14.67
N ILE A 191 3.99 15.99 -13.38
CA ILE A 191 4.36 16.92 -12.30
C ILE A 191 5.81 17.41 -12.47
N GLU A 192 6.70 16.55 -12.94
CA GLU A 192 8.09 16.87 -13.27
C GLU A 192 8.23 17.73 -14.56
N GLY A 193 7.12 18.00 -15.27
CA GLY A 193 7.12 18.76 -16.52
C GLY A 193 7.46 17.92 -17.76
N GLU A 194 7.49 16.59 -17.62
CA GLU A 194 7.75 15.64 -18.69
C GLU A 194 6.45 14.91 -19.11
N GLN A 195 6.40 14.39 -20.33
CA GLN A 195 5.29 13.54 -20.78
C GLN A 195 5.79 12.10 -20.96
N CYS A 196 5.03 11.13 -20.44
CA CYS A 196 5.29 9.72 -20.71
C CYS A 196 5.13 9.42 -22.20
N LYS A 197 6.20 8.89 -22.82
CA LYS A 197 6.26 8.56 -24.26
C LYS A 197 5.99 7.08 -24.56
N VAL A 198 5.82 6.26 -23.53
CA VAL A 198 5.49 4.84 -23.68
C VAL A 198 3.97 4.76 -23.94
N THR A 199 3.62 4.30 -25.14
CA THR A 199 2.24 4.03 -25.58
C THR A 199 1.89 2.57 -25.35
#